data_AF-A0A380A5V8-F1
#
_entry.id   AF-A0A380A5V8-F1
#
_cell.length_a   1.000
_cell.length_b   1.000
_cell.length_c   1.000
_cell.angle_alpha   90.00
_cell.angle_beta   90.00
_cell.angle_gamma   90.00
#
_symmetry.space_group_name_H-M   'P 1'
#
loop_
_entity.id
_entity.type
_entity.pdbx_description
1 polymer ?
#
loop_
_entity_poly.entity_id
_entity_poly.type
_entity_poly.pdbx_seq_one_letter_code
_entity_poly.pdbx_strand_id
1 'polypeptide(L)'
;MGAEFIHADLTNLISSQAKAMLADVDVLWHCSSFTSPWGTEEAFELANVRATRRLGEWAAAYGVAQFIHISSPAIYFDYHHHRNVTEDFRPQRYANEFARSKAPASK
;
A
#
# COMPACT_ATOMS: atom_id res chain seq x y z
N MET A 1 3.54 7.92 -27.39
CA MET A 1 3.40 7.65 -25.95
C MET A 1 1.93 7.47 -25.65
N GLY A 2 1.57 6.39 -24.95
CA GLY A 2 0.20 6.05 -24.59
C GLY A 2 0.20 5.29 -23.27
N ALA A 3 -0.97 4.90 -22.79
CA ALA A 3 -1.14 4.10 -21.59
C ALA A 3 -1.84 2.80 -21.95
N GLU A 4 -1.41 1.69 -21.34
CA GLU A 4 -2.13 0.42 -21.36
C GLU A 4 -2.91 0.27 -20.05
N PHE A 5 -4.14 -0.22 -20.14
CA PHE A 5 -5.00 -0.44 -18.99
C PHE A 5 -5.20 -1.93 -18.78
N ILE A 6 -4.86 -2.40 -17.59
CA ILE A 6 -5.08 -3.78 -17.18
C ILE A 6 -6.04 -3.78 -16.00
N HIS A 7 -7.18 -4.45 -16.17
CA HIS A 7 -8.15 -4.61 -15.09
C HIS A 7 -7.65 -5.66 -14.09
N ALA A 8 -7.47 -5.26 -12.84
CA ALA A 8 -7.05 -6.15 -11.76
C ALA A 8 -7.62 -5.67 -10.42
N ASP A 9 -7.89 -6.64 -9.54
CA ASP A 9 -8.18 -6.40 -8.13
C ASP A 9 -7.02 -6.93 -7.30
N LEU A 10 -6.32 -6.03 -6.61
CA LEU A 10 -5.14 -6.38 -5.84
C LEU A 10 -5.44 -7.27 -4.63
N THR A 11 -6.68 -7.30 -4.15
CA THR A 11 -7.09 -8.16 -3.03
C THR A 11 -7.00 -9.65 -3.37
N ASN A 12 -7.10 -9.99 -4.66
CA ASN A 12 -7.12 -11.36 -5.16
C ASN A 12 -6.08 -11.63 -6.27
N LEU A 13 -5.01 -10.82 -6.31
CA LEU A 13 -4.04 -10.82 -7.42
C LEU A 13 -3.30 -12.14 -7.59
N ILE A 14 -3.65 -12.92 -8.61
CA ILE A 14 -2.95 -14.17 -8.95
C ILE A 14 -1.70 -13.90 -9.81
N SER A 15 -0.81 -14.90 -9.87
CA SER A 15 0.46 -14.82 -10.60
C SER A 15 0.31 -14.43 -12.08
N SER A 16 -0.68 -14.97 -12.79
CA SER A 16 -0.89 -14.66 -14.22
C SER A 16 -1.29 -13.20 -14.45
N GLN A 17 -2.15 -12.64 -13.59
CA GLN A 17 -2.53 -11.23 -13.63
C GLN A 17 -1.34 -10.33 -13.25
N ALA A 18 -0.61 -10.70 -12.20
CA ALA A 18 0.57 -9.96 -11.78
C ALA A 18 1.65 -9.95 -12.88
N LYS A 19 1.87 -11.08 -13.56
CA LYS A 19 2.80 -11.16 -14.69
C LYS A 19 2.40 -10.22 -15.82
N ALA A 20 1.12 -10.16 -16.17
CA ALA A 20 0.63 -9.23 -17.19
C ALA A 20 0.86 -7.76 -16.80
N MET A 21 0.77 -7.43 -15.51
CA MET A 21 0.95 -6.07 -15.00
C MET A 21 2.41 -5.65 -14.81
N LEU A 22 3.31 -6.61 -14.56
CA LEU A 22 4.65 -6.34 -14.03
C LEU A 22 5.79 -6.86 -14.91
N ALA A 23 5.51 -7.69 -15.91
CA ALA A 23 6.53 -8.09 -16.89
C ALA A 23 7.05 -6.85 -17.63
N ASP A 24 8.36 -6.76 -17.76
CA ASP A 24 9.05 -5.66 -18.44
C ASP A 24 8.79 -4.26 -17.82
N VAL A 25 8.37 -4.20 -16.56
CA VAL A 25 8.22 -2.95 -15.78
C VAL A 25 9.49 -2.68 -14.97
N ASP A 26 10.18 -1.59 -15.27
CA ASP A 26 11.37 -1.17 -14.51
C ASP A 26 11.03 -0.61 -13.12
N VAL A 27 9.93 0.16 -13.04
CA VAL A 27 9.52 0.92 -11.84
C VAL A 27 8.03 0.79 -11.61
N LEU A 28 7.66 0.34 -10.41
CA LEU A 28 6.27 0.25 -9.96
C LEU A 28 5.95 1.37 -8.95
N TRP A 29 4.96 2.20 -9.27
CA TRP A 29 4.36 3.17 -8.35
C TRP A 29 3.05 2.59 -7.79
N HIS A 30 3.05 2.21 -6.52
CA HIS A 30 1.87 1.69 -5.84
C HIS A 30 1.16 2.79 -5.06
N CYS A 31 0.15 3.38 -5.70
CA CYS A 31 -0.64 4.48 -5.16
C CYS A 31 -2.01 4.05 -4.61
N SER A 32 -2.42 2.81 -4.82
CA SER A 32 -3.77 2.38 -4.44
C SER A 32 -3.86 2.06 -2.95
N SER A 33 -5.00 2.40 -2.35
CA SER A 33 -5.34 2.05 -0.98
C SER A 33 -6.85 2.21 -0.78
N PHE A 34 -7.47 1.34 0.03
CA PHE A 34 -8.79 1.60 0.55
C PHE A 34 -8.71 2.75 1.57
N THR A 35 -9.05 3.95 1.11
CA THR A 35 -8.94 5.19 1.87
C THR A 35 -10.33 5.64 2.31
N SER A 36 -10.66 5.34 3.56
CA SER A 36 -11.95 5.67 4.14
C SER A 36 -11.80 5.88 5.64
N PRO A 37 -12.55 6.80 6.26
CA PRO A 37 -12.61 6.89 7.71
C PRO A 37 -13.42 5.74 8.35
N TRP A 38 -14.18 4.98 7.54
CA TRP A 38 -15.02 3.87 8.00
C TRP A 38 -14.75 2.58 7.22
N GLY A 39 -14.91 1.45 7.90
CA GLY A 39 -14.74 0.12 7.32
C GLY A 39 -14.39 -0.90 8.39
N THR A 40 -14.47 -2.18 8.05
CA THR A 40 -14.01 -3.24 8.94
C THR A 40 -12.49 -3.34 8.91
N GLU A 41 -11.89 -3.76 10.02
CA GLU A 41 -10.47 -4.09 10.08
C GLU A 41 -10.05 -5.06 8.96
N GLU A 42 -10.88 -6.07 8.67
CA GLU A 42 -10.63 -7.05 7.61
C GLU A 42 -10.54 -6.41 6.21
N ALA A 43 -11.43 -5.46 5.90
CA ALA A 43 -11.41 -4.78 4.61
C ALA A 43 -10.12 -3.96 4.42
N PHE A 44 -9.68 -3.25 5.46
CA PHE A 44 -8.43 -2.50 5.44
C PHE A 44 -7.21 -3.44 5.37
N GLU A 45 -7.21 -4.52 6.15
CA GLU A 45 -6.14 -5.53 6.13
C GLU A 45 -5.98 -6.16 4.74
N LEU A 46 -7.09 -6.54 4.10
CA LEU A 46 -7.08 -7.14 2.78
C LEU A 46 -6.57 -6.14 1.72
N ALA A 47 -7.14 -4.94 1.69
CA ALA A 47 -6.88 -3.96 0.63
C ALA A 47 -5.57 -3.18 0.77
N ASN A 48 -5.10 -2.93 2.00
CA ASN A 48 -3.93 -2.09 2.23
C ASN A 48 -2.70 -2.89 2.64
N VAL A 49 -2.85 -3.96 3.43
CA VAL A 49 -1.71 -4.73 3.95
C VAL A 49 -1.41 -5.91 3.03
N ARG A 50 -2.36 -6.84 2.88
CA ARG A 50 -2.15 -8.09 2.11
C ARG A 50 -1.92 -7.80 0.63
N ALA A 51 -2.74 -6.93 0.04
CA ALA A 51 -2.60 -6.53 -1.36
C ALA A 51 -1.23 -5.90 -1.65
N THR A 52 -0.77 -4.97 -0.80
CA THR A 52 0.54 -4.33 -0.94
C THR A 52 1.68 -5.34 -0.82
N ARG A 53 1.64 -6.22 0.20
CA ARG A 53 2.64 -7.27 0.39
C ARG A 53 2.73 -8.18 -0.83
N ARG A 54 1.58 -8.68 -1.29
CA ARG A 54 1.49 -9.59 -2.43
C ARG A 54 1.97 -8.95 -3.73
N LEU A 55 1.64 -7.67 -3.94
CA LEU A 55 2.14 -6.91 -5.09
C LEU A 55 3.67 -6.76 -5.02
N GLY A 56 4.24 -6.50 -3.84
CA GLY A 56 5.68 -6.45 -3.63
C GLY A 56 6.38 -7.79 -3.91
N GLU A 57 5.80 -8.90 -3.44
CA GLU A 57 6.28 -10.26 -3.73
C GLU A 57 6.30 -10.53 -5.25
N TRP A 58 5.25 -10.15 -5.98
CA TRP A 58 5.22 -10.30 -7.43
C TRP A 58 6.16 -9.36 -8.16
N ALA A 59 6.30 -8.12 -7.72
CA ALA A 59 7.23 -7.16 -8.29
C ALA A 59 8.67 -7.70 -8.20
N ALA A 60 9.05 -8.25 -7.05
CA ALA A 60 10.35 -8.91 -6.88
C ALA A 60 10.48 -10.15 -7.77
N ALA A 61 9.45 -11.00 -7.86
CA ALA A 61 9.47 -12.22 -8.66
C ALA A 61 9.58 -11.95 -10.18
N TYR A 62 9.08 -10.81 -10.67
CA TYR A 62 9.11 -10.43 -12.07
C TYR A 62 10.19 -9.40 -12.42
N GLY A 63 11.10 -9.11 -11.48
CA GLY A 63 12.30 -8.32 -11.77
C GLY A 63 12.08 -6.81 -11.80
N VAL A 64 11.01 -6.31 -11.19
CA VAL A 64 10.81 -4.85 -11.03
C VAL A 64 11.93 -4.31 -10.15
N ALA A 65 12.72 -3.39 -10.69
CA ALA A 65 13.92 -2.88 -10.02
C ALA A 65 13.58 -1.89 -8.89
N GLN A 66 12.49 -1.14 -9.01
CA GLN A 66 12.10 -0.12 -8.03
C GLN A 66 10.60 -0.21 -7.68
N PHE A 67 10.30 -0.39 -6.39
CA PHE A 67 8.95 -0.34 -5.85
C PHE A 67 8.78 0.94 -5.02
N ILE A 68 7.93 1.85 -5.48
CA ILE A 68 7.63 3.12 -4.82
C ILE A 68 6.24 3.03 -4.22
N HIS A 69 6.17 2.88 -2.89
CA HIS A 69 4.91 2.86 -2.16
C HIS A 69 4.50 4.25 -1.71
N ILE A 70 3.28 4.68 -2.05
CA ILE A 70 2.72 5.94 -1.54
C ILE A 70 1.98 5.66 -0.23
N SER A 71 2.57 6.10 0.88
CA SER A 71 1.96 6.02 2.21
C SER A 71 1.02 7.21 2.49
N SER A 72 0.70 7.47 3.76
CA SER A 72 -0.16 8.56 4.20
C SER A 72 0.36 9.18 5.50
N PRO A 73 0.32 10.52 5.65
CA PRO A 73 0.65 11.17 6.93
C PRO A 73 -0.31 10.79 8.07
N ALA A 74 -1.44 10.13 7.77
CA ALA A 74 -2.35 9.60 8.77
C ALA A 74 -1.68 8.62 9.76
N ILE A 75 -0.57 7.97 9.37
CA ILE A 75 0.18 7.07 10.27
C ILE A 75 0.80 7.80 11.48
N TYR A 76 0.91 9.13 11.42
CA TYR A 76 1.47 9.95 12.50
C TYR A 76 0.39 10.63 13.37
N PHE A 77 -0.88 10.53 13.02
CA PHE A 77 -1.95 11.23 13.72
C PHE A 77 -2.56 10.38 14.86
N ASP A 78 -2.60 10.94 16.07
CA ASP A 78 -3.07 10.27 17.30
C ASP A 78 -3.87 11.18 18.25
N TYR A 79 -4.49 12.24 17.72
CA TYR A 79 -5.26 13.24 18.48
C TYR A 79 -4.47 14.07 19.51
N HIS A 80 -3.13 14.06 19.47
CA HIS A 80 -2.30 14.96 20.27
C HIS A 80 -1.59 16.02 19.43
N HIS A 81 -1.21 17.13 20.06
CA HIS A 81 -0.38 18.13 19.42
C HIS A 81 1.06 17.63 19.31
N HIS A 82 1.57 17.57 18.08
CA HIS A 82 2.96 17.26 17.79
C HIS A 82 3.63 18.40 17.04
N ARG A 83 4.94 18.54 17.22
CA ARG A 83 5.80 19.44 16.44
C ARG A 83 7.06 18.68 16.07
N ASN A 84 7.63 18.98 14.89
CA ASN A 84 8.85 18.33 14.40
C ASN A 84 8.74 16.79 14.42
N VAL A 85 7.60 16.25 13.96
CA VAL A 85 7.38 14.80 13.86
C VAL A 85 8.38 14.21 12.87
N THR A 86 9.13 13.21 13.31
CA THR A 86 10.12 12.48 12.52
C THR A 86 9.48 11.27 11.83
N GLU A 87 10.11 10.76 10.78
CA GLU A 87 9.57 9.62 10.00
C GLU A 87 9.50 8.31 10.80
N ASP A 88 10.27 8.20 11.89
CA ASP A 88 10.27 7.07 12.83
C ASP A 88 9.20 7.18 13.92
N PHE A 89 8.50 8.31 14.06
CA PHE A 89 7.41 8.46 15.03
C PHE A 89 6.32 7.41 14.81
N ARG A 90 5.93 6.72 15.88
CA ARG A 90 4.81 5.77 15.88
C ARG A 90 3.89 6.09 17.05
N PRO A 91 2.59 6.35 16.79
CA PRO A 91 1.66 6.58 17.87
C PRO A 91 1.38 5.29 18.64
N GLN A 92 1.07 5.40 19.94
CA GLN A 92 0.68 4.23 20.75
C GLN A 92 -0.64 3.60 20.27
N ARG A 93 -1.54 4.43 19.73
CA ARG A 93 -2.80 4.02 19.13
C ARG A 93 -3.06 4.84 17.89
N TYR A 94 -3.33 4.17 16.76
CA TYR A 94 -3.72 4.85 15.54
C TYR A 94 -5.14 5.41 15.64
N ALA A 95 -5.38 6.55 14.98
CA ALA A 95 -6.66 7.24 15.04
C ALA A 95 -7.84 6.45 14.44
N ASN A 96 -7.57 5.55 13.50
CA ASN A 96 -8.55 4.67 12.86
C ASN A 96 -7.88 3.46 12.16
N GLU A 97 -8.71 2.58 11.61
CA GLU A 97 -8.27 1.37 10.88
C GLU A 97 -7.46 1.68 9.62
N PHE A 98 -7.80 2.76 8.91
CA PHE A 98 -7.02 3.20 7.75
C PHE A 98 -5.56 3.50 8.13
N ALA A 99 -5.34 4.35 9.13
CA ALA A 99 -4.00 4.68 9.64
C ALA A 99 -3.26 3.43 10.13
N ARG A 100 -3.95 2.54 10.87
CA ARG A 100 -3.40 1.25 11.32
C ARG A 100 -2.92 0.40 10.15
N SER A 101 -3.70 0.29 9.08
CA SER A 101 -3.37 -0.54 7.90
C SER A 101 -2.26 0.02 7.01
N LYS A 102 -2.06 1.35 6.99
CA LYS A 102 -0.97 1.98 6.21
C LYS A 102 0.40 1.83 6.88
N ALA A 103 0.44 1.77 8.21
CA ALA A 103 1.69 1.67 8.96
C ALA A 103 2.54 0.43 8.64
N PRO A 104 2.00 -0.82 8.61
CA PRO A 104 2.78 -1.98 8.22
C PRO A 104 3.06 -2.03 6.71
N ALA A 105 2.19 -1.46 5.86
CA ALA A 105 2.38 -1.42 4.41
C ALA A 105 3.52 -0.49 3.95
N SER A 106 4.04 0.35 4.86
CA SER A 106 5.15 1.28 4.59
C SER A 106 6.52 0.73 4.98
N LYS A 107 6.59 -0.54 5.40
CA LYS A 107 7.83 -1.24 5.73
C LYS A 107 8.17 -2.24 4.65
#